data_AF-A0A660QI67-F1
#
_entry.id   AF-A0A660QI67-F1
#
_cell.length_a   1.000
_cell.length_b   1.000
_cell.length_c   1.000
_cell.angle_alpha   90.00
_cell.angle_beta   90.00
_cell.angle_gamma   90.00
#
_symmetry.space_group_name_H-M   'P 1'
#
loop_
_entity.id
_entity.type
_entity.pdbx_description
1 polymer ?
#
loop_
_entity_poly.entity_id
_entity_poly.type
_entity_poly.pdbx_seq_one_letter_code
_entity_poly.pdbx_strand_id
1 'polypeptide(L)'
;MTGLEALNIHVEPPAGQTTVITMTGGDLTLQNEMWLIAGYGTGRAEFEILDGSLTVGTELRLGGYGTDGGHLQLNGGVVETSTLNIRDIGSIDITGTGTLVIDGDVTSQLQGFIGAGTVTAYDGAGEVLISYSMGRTTATAAEQEAAHHPSPFDAGTEVAVDATLSWTAGDNTDSHDVYFGTEESSVNNANTSSSEFVRNQTATHITVADYHPSGPLEPATAYYWRIDEVVGTTPVKGEVWSFSTDSLVRAGYSVPNPVIYELSDSGVMKYNGEYYILGTDSDGDMYASENLINWGPRTHVFSMNNAWATGEAGEDDEIHACDVQYVDGVFHLYWSINRKDIGVRHIGHATNTSGPLAPYTEPITSTWFADYIDAHLFIDDDGIPYFYTVKFPDGNMSFGQAMSDPWTRTGVDQWLLLAADGTWETADGTRINEGPEVIKYRNKYYMLYAANATWSPSYAVGCVESTGPLAFRGSDK
;
A
#
# COMPACT_ATOMS: atom_id res chain seq x y z
N MET A 1 -37.82 -15.81 -25.03
CA MET A 1 -38.88 -14.97 -25.65
C MET A 1 -38.16 -13.85 -26.37
N THR A 2 -38.45 -13.63 -27.65
CA THR A 2 -38.01 -12.42 -28.38
C THR A 2 -38.59 -11.19 -27.68
N GLY A 3 -37.77 -10.15 -27.45
CA GLY A 3 -37.99 -9.08 -26.48
C GLY A 3 -39.40 -8.49 -26.38
N LEU A 4 -39.77 -8.11 -25.16
CA LEU A 4 -41.04 -7.45 -24.86
C LEU A 4 -40.87 -5.93 -25.03
N GLU A 5 -41.71 -5.30 -25.83
CA GLU A 5 -41.75 -3.84 -25.96
C GLU A 5 -43.00 -3.28 -25.28
N ALA A 6 -42.83 -2.22 -24.50
CA ALA A 6 -43.92 -1.46 -23.91
C ALA A 6 -43.65 0.05 -24.01
N LEU A 7 -44.71 0.86 -23.84
CA LEU A 7 -44.57 2.31 -23.87
C LEU A 7 -44.00 2.83 -22.54
N ASN A 8 -44.65 2.47 -21.43
CA ASN A 8 -44.28 2.84 -20.06
C ASN A 8 -44.51 1.64 -19.13
N ILE A 9 -43.81 1.64 -17.99
CA ILE A 9 -44.20 0.84 -16.82
C ILE A 9 -44.30 1.78 -15.62
N HIS A 10 -45.49 1.83 -15.01
CA HIS A 10 -45.72 2.56 -13.77
C HIS A 10 -46.16 1.56 -12.69
N VAL A 11 -45.39 1.46 -11.62
CA VAL A 11 -45.70 0.60 -10.48
C VAL A 11 -46.10 1.50 -9.32
N GLU A 12 -47.40 1.49 -9.01
CA GLU A 12 -48.02 2.33 -7.98
C GLU A 12 -48.85 1.48 -7.00
N PRO A 13 -48.21 0.87 -5.98
CA PRO A 13 -48.90 0.07 -4.97
C PRO A 13 -49.82 0.94 -4.10
N PRO A 14 -50.95 0.39 -3.62
CA PRO A 14 -51.75 1.03 -2.58
C PRO A 14 -50.95 1.27 -1.28
N ALA A 15 -51.37 2.24 -0.48
CA ALA A 15 -50.75 2.54 0.81
C ALA A 15 -50.63 1.30 1.71
N GLY A 16 -49.43 1.04 2.23
CA GLY A 16 -49.14 -0.10 3.11
C GLY A 16 -49.01 -1.45 2.39
N GLN A 17 -49.01 -1.46 1.06
CA GLN A 17 -48.76 -2.66 0.26
C GLN A 17 -47.41 -2.59 -0.44
N THR A 18 -46.82 -3.76 -0.66
CA THR A 18 -45.59 -3.93 -1.42
C THR A 18 -45.91 -4.65 -2.73
N THR A 19 -45.46 -4.09 -3.84
CA THR A 19 -45.49 -4.75 -5.16
C THR A 19 -44.05 -5.01 -5.59
N VAL A 20 -43.71 -6.27 -5.81
CA VAL A 20 -42.41 -6.69 -6.36
C VAL A 20 -42.62 -7.22 -7.77
N ILE A 21 -41.84 -6.73 -8.72
CA ILE A 21 -41.76 -7.29 -10.08
C ILE A 21 -40.34 -7.84 -10.26
N THR A 22 -40.21 -9.13 -10.51
CA THR A 22 -38.91 -9.78 -10.75
C THR A 22 -38.74 -10.13 -12.22
N MET A 23 -37.63 -9.67 -12.81
CA MET A 23 -37.16 -10.06 -14.12
C MET A 23 -36.04 -11.10 -13.97
N THR A 24 -36.29 -12.32 -14.44
CA THR A 24 -35.37 -13.46 -14.30
C THR A 24 -34.52 -13.72 -15.55
N GLY A 25 -34.51 -12.80 -16.52
CA GLY A 25 -33.87 -12.97 -17.84
C GLY A 25 -34.67 -12.39 -19.02
N GLY A 26 -34.05 -12.34 -20.19
CA GLY A 26 -34.64 -11.81 -21.43
C GLY A 26 -34.41 -10.31 -21.63
N ASP A 27 -35.07 -9.72 -22.63
CA ASP A 27 -34.92 -8.30 -22.96
C ASP A 27 -36.28 -7.59 -22.88
N LEU A 28 -36.33 -6.47 -22.16
CA LEU A 28 -37.49 -5.59 -22.01
C LEU A 28 -37.11 -4.16 -22.41
N THR A 29 -37.77 -3.64 -23.43
CA THR A 29 -37.54 -2.26 -23.91
C THR A 29 -38.78 -1.41 -23.65
N LEU A 30 -38.59 -0.30 -22.95
CA LEU A 30 -39.58 0.75 -22.74
C LEU A 30 -39.25 1.94 -23.64
N GLN A 31 -40.21 2.35 -24.47
CA GLN A 31 -39.98 3.47 -25.40
C GLN A 31 -39.81 4.80 -24.66
N ASN A 32 -40.47 4.98 -23.51
CA ASN A 32 -40.42 6.20 -22.73
C ASN A 32 -39.88 5.90 -21.32
N GLU A 33 -40.76 5.75 -20.33
CA GLU A 33 -40.40 5.89 -18.93
C GLU A 33 -40.77 4.67 -18.08
N MET A 34 -40.02 4.52 -17.00
CA MET A 34 -40.32 3.60 -15.92
C MET A 34 -40.37 4.36 -14.61
N TRP A 35 -41.51 4.26 -13.93
CA TRP A 35 -41.73 4.90 -12.64
C TRP A 35 -42.02 3.85 -11.59
N LEU A 36 -41.17 3.78 -10.57
CA LEU A 36 -41.41 3.03 -9.34
C LEU A 36 -41.76 4.05 -8.26
N ILE A 37 -43.03 4.12 -7.88
CA ILE A 37 -43.53 5.17 -6.99
C ILE A 37 -44.49 4.55 -5.97
N ALA A 38 -44.37 4.93 -4.71
CA ALA A 38 -45.40 4.69 -3.71
C ALA A 38 -46.67 5.46 -4.09
N GLY A 39 -47.81 4.78 -4.29
CA GLY A 39 -49.09 5.49 -4.35
C GLY A 39 -49.30 6.28 -3.04
N TYR A 40 -50.06 7.39 -3.07
CA TYR A 40 -50.29 8.30 -1.92
C TYR A 40 -50.32 7.54 -0.56
N GLY A 41 -49.24 7.57 0.22
CA GLY A 41 -49.10 6.84 1.49
C GLY A 41 -47.76 6.10 1.67
N THR A 42 -47.80 4.92 2.30
CA THR A 42 -46.65 4.06 2.69
C THR A 42 -46.54 2.80 1.82
N GLY A 43 -46.79 2.88 0.50
CA GLY A 43 -46.66 1.72 -0.40
C GLY A 43 -45.21 1.54 -0.89
N ARG A 44 -44.76 0.31 -1.17
CA ARG A 44 -43.40 0.02 -1.67
C ARG A 44 -43.44 -0.57 -3.07
N ALA A 45 -42.85 0.14 -4.04
CA ALA A 45 -42.70 -0.35 -5.41
C ALA A 45 -41.28 -0.88 -5.60
N GLU A 46 -41.14 -2.16 -5.89
CA GLU A 46 -39.84 -2.79 -6.08
C GLU A 46 -39.77 -3.48 -7.44
N PHE A 47 -38.67 -3.25 -8.14
CA PHE A 47 -38.32 -3.98 -9.33
C PHE A 47 -36.98 -4.67 -9.11
N GLU A 48 -36.97 -5.98 -9.28
CA GLU A 48 -35.80 -6.82 -9.12
C GLU A 48 -35.39 -7.37 -10.48
N ILE A 49 -34.11 -7.29 -10.82
CA ILE A 49 -33.55 -7.94 -12.01
C ILE A 49 -32.44 -8.90 -11.57
N LEU A 50 -32.61 -10.16 -11.94
CA LEU A 50 -31.65 -11.22 -11.66
C LEU A 50 -30.75 -11.51 -12.87
N ASP A 51 -31.27 -11.29 -14.08
CA ASP A 51 -30.57 -11.47 -15.35
C ASP A 51 -31.34 -10.76 -16.49
N GLY A 52 -30.72 -10.59 -17.65
CA GLY A 52 -31.30 -9.98 -18.84
C GLY A 52 -31.04 -8.48 -18.99
N SER A 53 -31.78 -7.81 -19.88
CA SER A 53 -31.64 -6.38 -20.16
C SER A 53 -32.95 -5.60 -20.07
N LEU A 54 -32.94 -4.48 -19.35
CA LEU A 54 -34.02 -3.50 -19.29
C LEU A 54 -33.52 -2.18 -19.88
N THR A 55 -34.09 -1.76 -21.00
CA THR A 55 -33.79 -0.45 -21.61
C THR A 55 -34.96 0.50 -21.39
N VAL A 56 -34.73 1.64 -20.74
CA VAL A 56 -35.71 2.70 -20.49
C VAL A 56 -35.37 3.94 -21.31
N GLY A 57 -36.14 4.19 -22.38
CA GLY A 57 -35.79 5.16 -23.43
C GLY A 57 -35.70 6.62 -23.01
N THR A 58 -36.33 7.04 -21.90
CA THR A 58 -36.27 8.44 -21.43
C THR A 58 -35.89 8.56 -19.97
N GLU A 59 -36.73 8.14 -19.03
CA GLU A 59 -36.52 8.37 -17.59
C GLU A 59 -36.79 7.10 -16.79
N LEU A 60 -35.80 6.69 -16.01
CA LEU A 60 -35.99 5.80 -14.86
C LEU A 60 -36.15 6.66 -13.61
N ARG A 61 -37.36 6.64 -13.03
CA ARG A 61 -37.69 7.39 -11.83
C ARG A 61 -38.00 6.46 -10.66
N LEU A 62 -37.35 6.74 -9.55
CA LEU A 62 -37.46 6.00 -8.30
C LEU A 62 -37.92 6.97 -7.20
N GLY A 63 -39.12 6.74 -6.65
CA GLY A 63 -39.72 7.59 -5.62
C GLY A 63 -40.47 8.83 -6.15
N GLY A 64 -41.12 9.59 -5.25
CA GLY A 64 -41.75 10.85 -5.63
C GLY A 64 -42.86 11.45 -4.76
N TYR A 65 -43.62 10.66 -3.99
CA TYR A 65 -44.76 11.16 -3.20
C TYR A 65 -44.98 10.37 -1.90
N GLY A 66 -44.21 10.61 -0.84
CA GLY A 66 -44.56 10.12 0.50
C GLY A 66 -43.43 9.51 1.31
N THR A 67 -43.79 8.60 2.22
CA THR A 67 -42.94 8.06 3.30
C THR A 67 -42.45 6.62 3.07
N ASP A 68 -42.84 5.96 1.97
CA ASP A 68 -42.17 4.74 1.44
C ASP A 68 -41.82 4.92 -0.07
N GLY A 69 -40.85 4.17 -0.62
CA GLY A 69 -40.10 4.52 -1.84
C GLY A 69 -40.28 3.60 -3.06
N GLY A 70 -39.65 4.00 -4.17
CA GLY A 70 -39.43 3.16 -5.35
C GLY A 70 -38.02 2.60 -5.33
N HIS A 71 -37.88 1.27 -5.41
CA HIS A 71 -36.61 0.59 -5.22
C HIS A 71 -36.28 -0.29 -6.43
N LEU A 72 -35.04 -0.18 -6.91
CA LEU A 72 -34.50 -1.08 -7.92
C LEU A 72 -33.45 -1.98 -7.27
N GLN A 73 -33.67 -3.28 -7.34
CA GLN A 73 -32.73 -4.32 -6.93
C GLN A 73 -32.06 -4.89 -8.17
N LEU A 74 -30.82 -4.51 -8.41
CA LEU A 74 -30.05 -4.84 -9.60
C LEU A 74 -29.06 -5.97 -9.26
N ASN A 75 -29.59 -7.17 -9.07
CA ASN A 75 -28.84 -8.36 -8.62
C ASN A 75 -28.06 -9.07 -9.73
N GLY A 76 -28.34 -8.69 -10.97
CA GLY A 76 -27.71 -9.18 -12.19
C GLY A 76 -28.27 -8.46 -13.41
N GLY A 77 -27.77 -8.77 -14.60
CA GLY A 77 -28.25 -8.16 -15.84
C GLY A 77 -27.92 -6.66 -15.96
N VAL A 78 -28.57 -5.99 -16.91
CA VAL A 78 -28.26 -4.60 -17.27
C VAL A 78 -29.52 -3.75 -17.28
N VAL A 79 -29.46 -2.58 -16.65
CA VAL A 79 -30.47 -1.52 -16.76
C VAL A 79 -29.86 -0.34 -17.48
N GLU A 80 -30.41 0.02 -18.64
CA GLU A 80 -30.00 1.20 -19.42
C GLU A 80 -31.08 2.28 -19.33
N THR A 81 -30.69 3.54 -19.12
CA THR A 81 -31.63 4.68 -19.18
C THR A 81 -30.98 5.96 -19.68
N SER A 82 -31.76 6.82 -20.32
CA SER A 82 -31.25 8.14 -20.73
C SER A 82 -31.22 9.16 -19.60
N THR A 83 -32.03 9.00 -18.55
CA THR A 83 -32.03 9.89 -17.37
C THR A 83 -32.43 9.13 -16.13
N LEU A 84 -31.63 9.25 -15.07
CA LEU A 84 -31.92 8.70 -13.75
C LEU A 84 -32.44 9.80 -12.80
N ASN A 85 -33.58 9.55 -12.18
CA ASN A 85 -34.19 10.45 -11.20
C ASN A 85 -34.57 9.70 -9.91
N ILE A 86 -33.72 9.82 -8.88
CA ILE A 86 -34.00 9.28 -7.55
C ILE A 86 -34.55 10.41 -6.67
N ARG A 87 -35.73 10.22 -6.09
CA ARG A 87 -36.41 11.21 -5.24
C ARG A 87 -36.81 10.61 -3.90
N ASP A 88 -36.87 11.47 -2.90
CA ASP A 88 -37.26 11.14 -1.53
C ASP A 88 -36.43 9.98 -0.96
N ILE A 89 -37.04 8.80 -0.85
CA ILE A 89 -36.45 7.57 -0.29
C ILE A 89 -36.37 6.45 -1.35
N GLY A 90 -36.41 6.82 -2.63
CA GLY A 90 -36.10 5.86 -3.70
C GLY A 90 -34.65 5.40 -3.62
N SER A 91 -34.38 4.17 -4.04
CA SER A 91 -33.02 3.63 -4.02
C SER A 91 -32.73 2.66 -5.15
N ILE A 92 -31.44 2.50 -5.45
CA ILE A 92 -30.89 1.41 -6.25
C ILE A 92 -29.89 0.67 -5.36
N ASP A 93 -29.99 -0.65 -5.30
CA ASP A 93 -28.90 -1.48 -4.82
C ASP A 93 -28.39 -2.38 -5.96
N ILE A 94 -27.07 -2.39 -6.14
CA ILE A 94 -26.40 -3.16 -7.18
C ILE A 94 -25.67 -4.33 -6.52
N THR A 95 -25.89 -5.55 -6.99
CA THR A 95 -25.17 -6.74 -6.51
C THR A 95 -24.81 -7.66 -7.66
N GLY A 96 -23.91 -8.62 -7.42
CA GLY A 96 -23.56 -9.64 -8.41
C GLY A 96 -23.03 -9.03 -9.72
N THR A 97 -23.65 -9.40 -10.84
CA THR A 97 -23.29 -8.87 -12.18
C THR A 97 -24.13 -7.67 -12.62
N GLY A 98 -24.91 -7.10 -11.70
CA GLY A 98 -25.79 -5.97 -11.97
C GLY A 98 -25.03 -4.77 -12.53
N THR A 99 -25.55 -4.21 -13.62
CA THR A 99 -24.93 -3.06 -14.29
C THR A 99 -25.97 -1.99 -14.60
N LEU A 100 -25.75 -0.77 -14.09
CA LEU A 100 -26.55 0.40 -14.42
C LEU A 100 -25.80 1.24 -15.45
N VAL A 101 -26.45 1.56 -16.57
CA VAL A 101 -25.89 2.37 -17.65
C VAL A 101 -26.77 3.59 -17.86
N ILE A 102 -26.16 4.78 -17.82
CA ILE A 102 -26.85 6.05 -18.00
C ILE A 102 -26.21 6.82 -19.16
N ASP A 103 -27.02 7.33 -20.08
CA ASP A 103 -26.52 8.16 -21.17
C ASP A 103 -25.92 9.47 -20.64
N GLY A 104 -24.77 9.88 -21.20
CA GLY A 104 -24.04 11.08 -20.82
C GLY A 104 -23.03 10.87 -19.68
N ASP A 105 -22.26 11.91 -19.40
CA ASP A 105 -21.38 11.97 -18.22
C ASP A 105 -22.20 12.46 -17.03
N VAL A 106 -22.69 11.52 -16.23
CA VAL A 106 -23.46 11.76 -15.01
C VAL A 106 -22.70 11.29 -13.77
N THR A 107 -21.38 11.14 -13.87
CA THR A 107 -20.49 10.68 -12.79
C THR A 107 -20.69 11.49 -11.50
N SER A 108 -20.75 12.82 -11.60
CA SER A 108 -20.98 13.70 -10.45
C SER A 108 -22.37 13.54 -9.82
N GLN A 109 -23.39 13.26 -10.63
CA GLN A 109 -24.74 13.04 -10.14
C GLN A 109 -24.82 11.70 -9.39
N LEU A 110 -24.25 10.63 -9.97
CA LEU A 110 -24.19 9.31 -9.33
C LEU A 110 -23.38 9.35 -8.03
N GLN A 111 -22.24 10.03 -8.00
CA GLN A 111 -21.48 10.27 -6.76
C GLN A 111 -22.33 10.96 -5.69
N GLY A 112 -23.18 11.93 -6.09
CA GLY A 112 -24.14 12.55 -5.18
C GLY A 112 -25.18 11.58 -4.62
N PHE A 113 -25.64 10.60 -5.40
CA PHE A 113 -26.56 9.56 -4.92
C PHE A 113 -25.87 8.52 -4.03
N ILE A 114 -24.65 8.12 -4.36
CA ILE A 114 -23.83 7.22 -3.52
C ILE A 114 -23.56 7.87 -2.16
N GLY A 115 -23.11 9.12 -2.14
CA GLY A 115 -22.88 9.86 -0.90
C GLY A 115 -24.15 10.11 -0.07
N ALA A 116 -25.33 10.06 -0.70
CA ALA A 116 -26.63 10.12 -0.02
C ALA A 116 -27.15 8.75 0.45
N GLY A 117 -26.47 7.65 0.11
CA GLY A 117 -26.90 6.29 0.41
C GLY A 117 -28.12 5.82 -0.39
N THR A 118 -28.44 6.48 -1.51
CA THR A 118 -29.58 6.10 -2.37
C THR A 118 -29.18 5.24 -3.56
N VAL A 119 -27.89 5.17 -3.87
CA VAL A 119 -27.31 4.15 -4.75
C VAL A 119 -26.25 3.42 -3.94
N THR A 120 -26.45 2.14 -3.71
CA THR A 120 -25.57 1.30 -2.89
C THR A 120 -25.12 0.06 -3.65
N ALA A 121 -24.08 -0.59 -3.14
CA ALA A 121 -23.69 -1.92 -3.53
C ALA A 121 -23.82 -2.85 -2.32
N TYR A 122 -24.42 -4.02 -2.51
CA TYR A 122 -24.62 -5.03 -1.46
C TYR A 122 -25.24 -4.46 -0.18
N ASP A 123 -26.33 -3.72 -0.31
CA ASP A 123 -27.01 -3.00 0.78
C ASP A 123 -26.08 -2.06 1.56
N GLY A 124 -25.07 -1.49 0.88
CA GLY A 124 -24.06 -0.60 1.44
C GLY A 124 -22.85 -1.31 2.04
N ALA A 125 -22.77 -2.64 1.90
CA ALA A 125 -21.61 -3.43 2.31
C ALA A 125 -20.55 -3.57 1.21
N GLY A 126 -20.75 -3.02 0.02
CA GLY A 126 -19.76 -3.01 -1.05
C GLY A 126 -19.56 -1.63 -1.67
N GLU A 127 -18.70 -1.57 -2.69
CA GLU A 127 -18.38 -0.34 -3.41
C GLU A 127 -19.14 -0.22 -4.73
N VAL A 128 -19.64 0.98 -5.02
CA VAL A 128 -20.20 1.31 -6.33
C VAL A 128 -19.08 1.87 -7.23
N LEU A 129 -18.62 1.06 -8.16
CA LEU A 129 -17.60 1.46 -9.14
C LEU A 129 -18.26 2.24 -10.28
N ILE A 130 -17.79 3.45 -10.53
CA ILE A 130 -18.28 4.30 -11.63
C ILE A 130 -17.21 4.45 -12.70
N SER A 131 -17.60 4.30 -13.97
CA SER A 131 -16.78 4.66 -15.12
C SER A 131 -17.56 5.49 -16.13
N TYR A 132 -16.88 6.38 -16.85
CA TYR A 132 -17.44 7.09 -17.99
C TYR A 132 -16.64 6.75 -19.24
N SER A 133 -17.30 6.16 -20.23
CA SER A 133 -16.68 5.84 -21.52
C SER A 133 -17.73 5.81 -22.63
N MET A 134 -17.30 6.10 -23.86
CA MET A 134 -18.16 6.02 -25.05
C MET A 134 -19.50 6.79 -24.93
N GLY A 135 -19.52 7.90 -24.19
CA GLY A 135 -20.70 8.73 -24.02
C GLY A 135 -21.71 8.22 -22.98
N ARG A 136 -21.34 7.23 -22.17
CA ARG A 136 -22.20 6.62 -21.14
C ARG A 136 -21.46 6.50 -19.81
N THR A 137 -22.21 6.66 -18.72
CA THR A 137 -21.73 6.38 -17.37
C THR A 137 -22.24 5.00 -16.95
N THR A 138 -21.33 4.14 -16.48
CA THR A 138 -21.65 2.81 -15.99
C THR A 138 -21.39 2.75 -14.49
N ALA A 139 -22.33 2.18 -13.73
CA ALA A 139 -22.17 1.84 -12.33
C ALA A 139 -22.32 0.32 -12.14
N THR A 140 -21.36 -0.28 -11.44
CA THR A 140 -21.34 -1.70 -11.07
C THR A 140 -21.00 -1.84 -9.59
N ALA A 141 -21.27 -3.02 -9.02
CA ALA A 141 -20.90 -3.32 -7.64
C ALA A 141 -19.58 -4.10 -7.58
N ALA A 142 -18.75 -3.76 -6.59
CA ALA A 142 -17.67 -4.60 -6.11
C ALA A 142 -17.99 -5.02 -4.66
N GLU A 143 -17.75 -6.29 -4.33
CA GLU A 143 -17.80 -6.71 -2.94
C GLU A 143 -16.66 -6.02 -2.17
N GLN A 144 -16.94 -5.62 -0.94
CA GLN A 144 -15.92 -5.08 -0.06
C GLN A 144 -14.89 -6.16 0.26
N GLU A 145 -13.61 -5.85 0.09
CA GLU A 145 -12.54 -6.81 0.36
C GLU A 145 -12.38 -7.01 1.87
N ALA A 146 -12.17 -8.26 2.27
CA ALA A 146 -11.74 -8.59 3.62
C ALA A 146 -10.27 -8.17 3.84
N ALA A 147 -9.89 -8.08 5.11
CA ALA A 147 -8.49 -7.95 5.50
C ALA A 147 -7.66 -9.06 4.85
N HIS A 148 -6.46 -8.74 4.41
CA HIS A 148 -5.58 -9.67 3.69
C HIS A 148 -4.10 -9.43 4.05
N HIS A 149 -3.20 -10.26 3.51
CA HIS A 149 -1.76 -10.22 3.79
C HIS A 149 -1.39 -10.14 5.29
N PRO A 150 -1.80 -11.15 6.09
CA PRO A 150 -1.50 -11.17 7.51
C PRO A 150 0.00 -11.29 7.79
N SER A 151 0.45 -10.64 8.86
CA SER A 151 1.71 -10.88 9.53
C SER A 151 1.43 -11.06 11.04
N PRO A 152 1.81 -12.19 11.65
CA PRO A 152 2.43 -13.36 11.03
C PRO A 152 1.59 -13.96 9.89
N PHE A 153 2.25 -14.47 8.85
CA PHE A 153 1.57 -15.12 7.73
C PHE A 153 0.68 -16.26 8.21
N ASP A 154 -0.39 -16.53 7.46
CA ASP A 154 -1.23 -17.68 7.75
C ASP A 154 -0.43 -18.99 7.72
N ALA A 155 -0.74 -19.87 8.67
CA ALA A 155 0.01 -21.08 9.00
C ALA A 155 1.50 -20.83 9.33
N GLY A 156 1.85 -19.62 9.78
CA GLY A 156 3.21 -19.26 10.18
C GLY A 156 3.77 -20.15 11.29
N THR A 157 5.08 -20.39 11.28
CA THR A 157 5.77 -21.19 12.30
C THR A 157 6.94 -20.38 12.88
N GLU A 158 7.39 -20.76 14.08
CA GLU A 158 8.51 -20.11 14.78
C GLU A 158 8.29 -18.60 15.02
N VAL A 159 7.04 -18.21 15.25
CA VAL A 159 6.66 -16.83 15.55
C VAL A 159 7.09 -16.46 16.96
N ALA A 160 7.55 -15.22 17.14
CA ALA A 160 7.96 -14.75 18.45
C ALA A 160 6.80 -14.68 19.44
N VAL A 161 7.07 -14.96 20.71
CA VAL A 161 6.05 -14.93 21.78
C VAL A 161 5.54 -13.51 22.07
N ASP A 162 6.20 -12.49 21.54
CA ASP A 162 5.81 -11.07 21.63
C ASP A 162 5.44 -10.46 20.27
N ALA A 163 5.01 -11.31 19.31
CA ALA A 163 4.67 -10.86 17.97
C ALA A 163 3.63 -9.74 17.94
N THR A 164 3.83 -8.79 17.02
CA THR A 164 2.79 -7.84 16.60
C THR A 164 1.99 -8.49 15.48
N LEU A 165 0.66 -8.49 15.60
CA LEU A 165 -0.21 -8.87 14.49
C LEU A 165 -0.44 -7.65 13.62
N SER A 166 -0.44 -7.81 12.30
CA SER A 166 -0.67 -6.73 11.35
C SER A 166 -1.21 -7.27 10.03
N TRP A 167 -1.98 -6.48 9.30
CA TRP A 167 -2.66 -6.89 8.07
C TRP A 167 -2.69 -5.73 7.08
N THR A 168 -3.07 -6.02 5.84
CA THR A 168 -3.55 -5.01 4.89
C THR A 168 -5.06 -4.90 5.01
N ALA A 169 -5.55 -3.67 5.14
CA ALA A 169 -6.98 -3.39 5.18
C ALA A 169 -7.65 -3.69 3.83
N GLY A 170 -8.91 -4.11 3.86
CA GLY A 170 -9.77 -4.02 2.69
C GLY A 170 -9.99 -2.57 2.24
N ASP A 171 -10.20 -2.34 0.95
CA ASP A 171 -10.38 -1.00 0.38
C ASP A 171 -11.51 -0.22 1.06
N ASN A 172 -11.38 1.10 1.27
CA ASN A 172 -12.43 1.95 1.85
C ASN A 172 -12.96 1.52 3.25
N THR A 173 -12.17 0.79 4.05
CA THR A 173 -12.55 0.39 5.42
C THR A 173 -12.46 1.56 6.41
N ASP A 174 -13.48 1.74 7.27
CA ASP A 174 -13.47 2.71 8.37
C ASP A 174 -12.64 2.25 9.58
N SER A 175 -12.75 0.97 9.96
CA SER A 175 -12.07 0.39 11.13
C SER A 175 -12.04 -1.14 11.10
N HIS A 176 -11.33 -1.75 12.05
CA HIS A 176 -11.04 -3.18 12.10
C HIS A 176 -11.48 -3.76 13.44
N ASP A 177 -12.37 -4.76 13.40
CA ASP A 177 -12.68 -5.60 14.56
C ASP A 177 -11.67 -6.74 14.66
N VAL A 178 -10.84 -6.71 15.70
CA VAL A 178 -9.76 -7.67 15.92
C VAL A 178 -10.23 -8.83 16.81
N TYR A 179 -10.02 -10.06 16.34
CA TYR A 179 -10.31 -11.28 17.09
C TYR A 179 -9.05 -12.13 17.28
N PHE A 180 -8.86 -12.70 18.47
CA PHE A 180 -7.70 -13.52 18.80
C PHE A 180 -8.07 -14.65 19.78
N GLY A 181 -7.49 -15.84 19.59
CA GLY A 181 -7.72 -16.98 20.48
C GLY A 181 -6.83 -18.18 20.17
N THR A 182 -7.05 -19.28 20.89
CA THR A 182 -6.30 -20.54 20.75
C THR A 182 -7.10 -21.64 20.02
N GLU A 183 -8.33 -21.34 19.61
CA GLU A 183 -9.24 -22.29 18.97
C GLU A 183 -9.84 -21.68 17.70
N GLU A 184 -9.49 -22.24 16.54
CA GLU A 184 -9.92 -21.76 15.22
C GLU A 184 -11.43 -21.54 15.13
N SER A 185 -12.21 -22.54 15.57
CA SER A 185 -13.67 -22.48 15.51
C SER A 185 -14.28 -21.42 16.43
N SER A 186 -13.63 -21.08 17.54
CA SER A 186 -14.08 -20.01 18.44
C SER A 186 -13.85 -18.66 17.78
N VAL A 187 -12.64 -18.44 17.25
CA VAL A 187 -12.29 -17.23 16.50
C VAL A 187 -13.17 -17.08 15.25
N ASN A 188 -13.45 -18.15 14.51
CA ASN A 188 -14.32 -18.12 13.35
C ASN A 188 -15.78 -17.75 13.68
N ASN A 189 -16.30 -18.16 14.84
CA ASN A 189 -17.70 -17.88 15.21
C ASN A 189 -17.86 -16.63 16.08
N ALA A 190 -16.75 -15.99 16.46
CA ALA A 190 -16.76 -14.83 17.32
C ALA A 190 -17.47 -13.62 16.68
N ASN A 191 -18.08 -12.80 17.53
CA ASN A 191 -18.59 -11.47 17.23
C ASN A 191 -18.13 -10.50 18.33
N THR A 192 -18.50 -9.22 18.25
CA THR A 192 -18.06 -8.18 19.19
C THR A 192 -18.49 -8.38 20.66
N SER A 193 -19.31 -9.39 20.96
CA SER A 193 -19.68 -9.81 22.33
C SER A 193 -18.96 -11.08 22.81
N SER A 194 -18.11 -11.69 21.97
CA SER A 194 -17.36 -12.92 22.27
C SER A 194 -16.09 -12.63 23.09
N SER A 195 -15.56 -13.66 23.76
CA SER A 195 -14.28 -13.55 24.49
C SER A 195 -13.08 -13.32 23.59
N GLU A 196 -13.17 -13.76 22.34
CA GLU A 196 -12.12 -13.65 21.33
C GLU A 196 -12.04 -12.23 20.77
N PHE A 197 -13.08 -11.40 20.93
CA PHE A 197 -13.04 -10.01 20.48
C PHE A 197 -12.08 -9.21 21.36
N VAL A 198 -11.03 -8.68 20.72
CA VAL A 198 -10.00 -7.88 21.38
C VAL A 198 -10.46 -6.43 21.46
N ARG A 199 -10.68 -5.80 20.30
CA ARG A 199 -11.16 -4.41 20.17
C ARG A 199 -11.48 -4.06 18.72
N ASN A 200 -12.16 -2.93 18.54
CA ASN A 200 -12.19 -2.18 17.29
C ASN A 200 -11.03 -1.15 17.26
N GLN A 201 -10.40 -0.95 16.11
CA GLN A 201 -9.33 0.05 15.93
C GLN A 201 -9.22 0.52 14.47
N THR A 202 -8.60 1.69 14.24
CA THR A 202 -8.30 2.19 12.88
C THR A 202 -6.90 1.81 12.38
N ALA A 203 -6.00 1.39 13.28
CA ALA A 203 -4.66 0.95 12.89
C ALA A 203 -4.72 -0.46 12.29
N THR A 204 -3.83 -0.78 11.37
CA THR A 204 -3.72 -2.10 10.74
C THR A 204 -2.72 -3.03 11.44
N HIS A 205 -2.44 -2.75 12.72
CA HIS A 205 -1.55 -3.55 13.56
C HIS A 205 -1.93 -3.49 15.04
N ILE A 206 -1.61 -4.54 15.79
CA ILE A 206 -1.89 -4.68 17.22
C ILE A 206 -0.78 -5.44 17.93
N THR A 207 -0.37 -4.98 19.11
CA THR A 207 0.76 -5.56 19.84
C THR A 207 0.31 -6.63 20.83
N VAL A 208 1.20 -7.55 21.22
CA VAL A 208 0.90 -8.62 22.19
C VAL A 208 0.32 -8.10 23.50
N ALA A 209 0.72 -6.90 23.94
CA ALA A 209 0.20 -6.27 25.15
C ALA A 209 -1.30 -5.93 25.05
N ASP A 210 -1.82 -5.75 23.84
CA ASP A 210 -3.22 -5.43 23.59
C ASP A 210 -4.08 -6.71 23.48
N TYR A 211 -3.66 -7.68 22.67
CA TYR A 211 -4.46 -8.88 22.38
C TYR A 211 -4.20 -10.05 23.35
N HIS A 212 -3.13 -9.98 24.14
CA HIS A 212 -2.79 -10.95 25.18
C HIS A 212 -2.22 -10.25 26.42
N PRO A 213 -3.05 -9.50 27.18
CA PRO A 213 -2.59 -8.63 28.27
C PRO A 213 -1.98 -9.37 29.47
N SER A 214 -2.14 -10.69 29.55
CA SER A 214 -1.53 -11.56 30.56
C SER A 214 -0.01 -11.68 30.44
N GLY A 215 0.58 -11.30 29.30
CA GLY A 215 2.03 -11.36 29.06
C GLY A 215 2.33 -11.86 27.64
N PRO A 216 3.56 -12.34 27.39
CA PRO A 216 3.89 -13.00 26.13
C PRO A 216 2.98 -14.21 25.87
N LEU A 217 2.91 -14.63 24.62
CA LEU A 217 2.26 -15.87 24.20
C LEU A 217 3.02 -17.09 24.75
N GLU A 218 2.30 -18.20 24.88
CA GLU A 218 2.90 -19.47 25.27
C GLU A 218 3.76 -20.02 24.12
N PRO A 219 4.97 -20.55 24.40
CA PRO A 219 5.82 -21.15 23.36
C PRO A 219 5.21 -22.45 22.81
N ALA A 220 5.61 -22.82 21.59
CA ALA A 220 5.13 -24.02 20.89
C ALA A 220 3.59 -24.18 20.88
N THR A 221 2.88 -23.06 20.78
CA THR A 221 1.41 -23.00 20.84
C THR A 221 0.84 -22.40 19.57
N ALA A 222 -0.25 -23.00 19.07
CA ALA A 222 -0.98 -22.46 17.92
C ALA A 222 -1.99 -21.40 18.38
N TYR A 223 -2.02 -20.29 17.67
CA TYR A 223 -2.94 -19.18 17.86
C TYR A 223 -3.67 -18.89 16.56
N TYR A 224 -4.89 -18.37 16.70
CA TYR A 224 -5.80 -18.06 15.62
C TYR A 224 -6.28 -16.62 15.79
N TRP A 225 -6.43 -15.91 14.69
CA TRP A 225 -6.87 -14.54 14.70
C TRP A 225 -7.60 -14.20 13.41
N ARG A 226 -8.45 -13.19 13.48
CA ARG A 226 -9.29 -12.75 12.37
C ARG A 226 -9.46 -11.26 12.48
N ILE A 227 -9.55 -10.59 11.34
CA ILE A 227 -9.89 -9.19 11.24
C ILE A 227 -11.19 -9.09 10.46
N ASP A 228 -12.21 -8.45 11.03
CA ASP A 228 -13.39 -8.06 10.28
C ASP A 228 -13.30 -6.58 9.93
N GLU A 229 -13.46 -6.29 8.64
CA GLU A 229 -13.43 -4.93 8.10
C GLU A 229 -14.77 -4.25 8.32
N VAL A 230 -14.78 -3.13 9.02
CA VAL A 230 -16.00 -2.41 9.36
C VAL A 230 -16.20 -1.25 8.38
N VAL A 231 -17.27 -1.32 7.60
CA VAL A 231 -17.78 -0.22 6.77
C VAL A 231 -19.20 0.09 7.22
N GLY A 232 -19.45 1.30 7.71
CA GLY A 232 -20.78 1.67 8.22
C GLY A 232 -21.23 0.84 9.43
N THR A 233 -22.23 -0.04 9.25
CA THR A 233 -22.84 -0.82 10.37
C THR A 233 -22.70 -2.34 10.27
N THR A 234 -22.22 -2.86 9.14
CA THR A 234 -22.10 -4.31 8.92
C THR A 234 -20.63 -4.64 8.62
N PRO A 235 -19.95 -5.41 9.49
CA PRO A 235 -18.59 -5.82 9.23
C PRO A 235 -18.51 -6.90 8.14
N VAL A 236 -17.51 -6.79 7.27
CA VAL A 236 -17.07 -7.82 6.33
C VAL A 236 -16.11 -8.75 7.06
N LYS A 237 -16.56 -9.98 7.23
CA LYS A 237 -15.85 -10.98 8.00
C LYS A 237 -14.59 -11.45 7.25
N GLY A 238 -13.45 -11.42 7.92
CA GLY A 238 -12.19 -11.92 7.37
C GLY A 238 -12.01 -13.43 7.45
N GLU A 239 -10.97 -13.91 6.78
CA GLU A 239 -10.48 -15.28 6.95
C GLU A 239 -9.84 -15.45 8.34
N VAL A 240 -9.90 -16.67 8.89
CA VAL A 240 -9.19 -16.98 10.14
C VAL A 240 -7.77 -17.37 9.78
N TRP A 241 -6.82 -16.57 10.23
CA TRP A 241 -5.39 -16.83 10.11
C TRP A 241 -4.86 -17.53 11.34
N SER A 242 -3.78 -18.27 11.14
CA SER A 242 -3.13 -19.04 12.20
C SER A 242 -1.62 -18.84 12.21
N PHE A 243 -1.02 -19.00 13.38
CA PHE A 243 0.42 -19.17 13.51
C PHE A 243 0.78 -20.02 14.73
N SER A 244 2.01 -20.53 14.77
CA SER A 244 2.57 -21.22 15.92
C SER A 244 3.82 -20.52 16.43
N THR A 245 3.89 -20.35 17.75
CA THR A 245 5.03 -19.72 18.41
C THR A 245 6.25 -20.63 18.45
N ASP A 246 7.44 -20.04 18.48
CA ASP A 246 8.70 -20.78 18.65
C ASP A 246 8.68 -21.59 19.96
N SER A 247 9.33 -22.76 19.91
CA SER A 247 9.64 -23.63 21.04
C SER A 247 10.60 -23.01 22.07
N LEU A 248 11.31 -21.94 21.70
CA LEU A 248 12.20 -21.19 22.58
C LEU A 248 11.61 -19.82 22.91
N VAL A 249 11.75 -19.37 24.17
CA VAL A 249 11.39 -18.01 24.58
C VAL A 249 12.43 -17.04 23.99
N ARG A 250 12.23 -16.64 22.74
CA ARG A 250 12.87 -15.47 22.16
C ARG A 250 11.84 -14.35 22.17
N ALA A 251 11.98 -13.43 23.12
CA ALA A 251 11.38 -12.10 23.00
C ALA A 251 12.14 -11.37 21.91
N GLY A 252 11.45 -11.01 20.84
CA GLY A 252 12.02 -10.32 19.70
C GLY A 252 11.07 -10.40 18.52
N TYR A 253 10.60 -9.23 18.07
CA TYR A 253 9.81 -9.05 16.86
C TYR A 253 10.26 -9.99 15.73
N SER A 254 9.44 -11.00 15.40
CA SER A 254 9.63 -11.78 14.18
C SER A 254 9.19 -10.92 13.00
N VAL A 255 10.14 -10.28 12.33
CA VAL A 255 9.90 -9.66 11.03
C VAL A 255 9.83 -10.79 9.99
N PRO A 256 8.72 -10.96 9.27
CA PRO A 256 8.66 -11.93 8.17
C PRO A 256 9.61 -11.47 7.06
N ASN A 257 10.71 -12.18 6.88
CA ASN A 257 11.64 -11.90 5.79
C ASN A 257 11.40 -12.87 4.61
N PRO A 258 11.43 -12.37 3.36
CA PRO A 258 11.63 -10.97 2.97
C PRO A 258 10.37 -10.11 3.16
N VAL A 259 10.57 -8.82 3.48
CA VAL A 259 9.48 -7.83 3.64
C VAL A 259 9.08 -7.14 2.32
N ILE A 260 9.99 -7.10 1.34
CA ILE A 260 9.76 -6.63 -0.03
C ILE A 260 10.55 -7.56 -0.95
N TYR A 261 9.91 -8.03 -2.03
CA TYR A 261 10.58 -8.80 -3.08
C TYR A 261 11.15 -7.86 -4.14
N GLU A 262 12.26 -8.25 -4.77
CA GLU A 262 12.86 -7.52 -5.91
C GLU A 262 13.16 -6.05 -5.61
N LEU A 263 13.79 -5.80 -4.46
CA LEU A 263 14.34 -4.51 -4.08
C LEU A 263 15.73 -4.74 -3.47
N SER A 264 16.75 -4.18 -4.08
CA SER A 264 18.16 -4.33 -3.67
C SER A 264 18.77 -2.98 -3.31
N ASP A 265 19.88 -2.97 -2.57
CA ASP A 265 20.67 -1.77 -2.22
C ASP A 265 19.80 -0.55 -1.83
N SER A 266 18.94 -0.77 -0.83
CA SER A 266 17.88 0.16 -0.47
C SER A 266 18.26 1.06 0.71
N GLY A 267 17.87 2.33 0.59
CA GLY A 267 17.93 3.31 1.66
C GLY A 267 16.57 3.40 2.34
N VAL A 268 16.54 3.40 3.68
CA VAL A 268 15.32 3.55 4.46
C VAL A 268 15.37 4.79 5.34
N MET A 269 14.35 5.64 5.22
CA MET A 269 14.18 6.83 6.03
C MET A 269 12.98 6.68 6.95
N LYS A 270 13.11 7.12 8.21
CA LYS A 270 11.96 7.33 9.09
C LYS A 270 11.54 8.79 9.08
N TYR A 271 10.28 9.08 8.76
CA TYR A 271 9.72 10.43 8.79
C TYR A 271 8.29 10.42 9.33
N ASN A 272 8.00 11.33 10.26
CA ASN A 272 6.68 11.52 10.86
C ASN A 272 5.98 10.25 11.39
N GLY A 273 6.76 9.27 11.88
CA GLY A 273 6.24 8.01 12.42
C GLY A 273 6.19 6.85 11.43
N GLU A 274 6.34 7.13 10.13
CA GLU A 274 6.36 6.15 9.05
C GLU A 274 7.80 5.93 8.53
N TYR A 275 7.97 4.88 7.73
CA TYR A 275 9.20 4.47 7.08
C TYR A 275 9.01 4.49 5.57
N TYR A 276 10.04 4.93 4.86
CA TYR A 276 10.04 5.06 3.41
C TYR A 276 11.29 4.43 2.83
N ILE A 277 11.14 3.58 1.81
CA ILE A 277 12.24 2.81 1.24
C ILE A 277 12.21 2.83 -0.28
N LEU A 278 13.39 2.95 -0.87
CA LEU A 278 13.65 2.92 -2.31
C LEU A 278 15.07 2.39 -2.53
N GLY A 279 15.36 1.81 -3.69
CA GLY A 279 16.66 1.18 -3.99
C GLY A 279 16.79 0.75 -5.45
N THR A 280 17.77 -0.09 -5.73
CA THR A 280 17.92 -0.77 -7.03
C THR A 280 16.67 -1.61 -7.32
N ASP A 281 16.24 -1.66 -8.60
CA ASP A 281 15.02 -2.34 -9.10
C ASP A 281 13.68 -1.65 -8.72
N SER A 282 13.76 -0.43 -8.18
CA SER A 282 12.56 0.37 -7.88
C SER A 282 12.09 1.26 -9.04
N ASP A 283 12.93 1.52 -10.04
CA ASP A 283 12.65 2.46 -11.14
C ASP A 283 12.19 3.84 -10.65
N GLY A 284 12.74 4.30 -9.51
CA GLY A 284 12.36 5.57 -8.90
C GLY A 284 11.08 5.55 -8.07
N ASP A 285 10.51 4.36 -7.83
CA ASP A 285 9.37 4.15 -6.96
C ASP A 285 9.78 4.01 -5.49
N MET A 286 8.97 4.54 -4.59
CA MET A 286 9.16 4.46 -3.14
C MET A 286 7.98 3.73 -2.50
N TYR A 287 8.28 2.89 -1.50
CA TYR A 287 7.27 2.26 -0.65
C TYR A 287 7.19 3.00 0.69
N ALA A 288 6.01 2.99 1.30
CA ALA A 288 5.78 3.50 2.65
C ALA A 288 5.33 2.36 3.59
N SER A 289 5.70 2.44 4.86
CA SER A 289 5.30 1.49 5.90
C SER A 289 5.16 2.19 7.24
N GLU A 290 4.14 1.83 8.02
CA GLU A 290 4.03 2.28 9.41
C GLU A 290 4.91 1.45 10.37
N ASN A 291 5.34 0.24 9.96
CA ASN A 291 5.81 -0.79 10.89
C ASN A 291 7.04 -1.59 10.41
N LEU A 292 7.65 -1.23 9.26
CA LEU A 292 8.77 -1.92 8.59
C LEU A 292 8.45 -3.33 8.06
N ILE A 293 7.21 -3.79 8.20
CA ILE A 293 6.77 -5.14 7.82
C ILE A 293 5.85 -5.05 6.62
N ASN A 294 4.74 -4.30 6.75
CA ASN A 294 3.77 -4.11 5.68
C ASN A 294 4.16 -2.86 4.91
N TRP A 295 4.51 -3.06 3.65
CA TRP A 295 4.84 -1.99 2.74
C TRP A 295 3.68 -1.77 1.77
N GLY A 296 3.24 -0.52 1.66
CA GLY A 296 2.17 -0.12 0.76
C GLY A 296 2.54 -0.26 -0.72
N PRO A 297 1.68 0.17 -1.65
CA PRO A 297 1.99 0.11 -3.07
C PRO A 297 3.20 0.98 -3.44
N ARG A 298 3.85 0.64 -4.56
CA ARG A 298 4.86 1.49 -5.21
C ARG A 298 4.26 2.85 -5.54
N THR A 299 4.94 3.93 -5.13
CA THR A 299 4.59 5.30 -5.52
C THR A 299 5.76 5.90 -6.27
N HIS A 300 5.56 6.32 -7.52
CA HIS A 300 6.63 6.93 -8.30
C HIS A 300 6.99 8.31 -7.76
N VAL A 301 8.24 8.48 -7.32
CA VAL A 301 8.71 9.74 -6.69
C VAL A 301 9.85 10.40 -7.45
N PHE A 302 10.54 9.71 -8.35
CA PHE A 302 11.69 10.28 -9.04
C PHE A 302 11.86 9.67 -10.42
N SER A 303 11.95 10.52 -11.45
CA SER A 303 12.44 10.09 -12.76
C SER A 303 13.78 10.77 -13.03
N MET A 304 14.73 10.02 -13.56
CA MET A 304 16.01 10.52 -14.00
C MET A 304 15.80 11.42 -15.22
N ASN A 305 16.15 12.69 -15.07
CA ASN A 305 16.01 13.70 -16.12
C ASN A 305 17.14 14.70 -16.05
N ASN A 306 18.37 14.19 -16.15
CA ASN A 306 19.57 15.00 -16.11
C ASN A 306 20.24 15.08 -17.48
N ALA A 307 21.04 16.13 -17.65
CA ALA A 307 21.80 16.35 -18.88
C ALA A 307 23.15 15.63 -18.86
N TRP A 308 23.57 15.11 -17.70
CA TRP A 308 24.87 14.48 -17.50
C TRP A 308 24.84 12.96 -17.70
N ALA A 309 23.68 12.29 -17.56
CA ALA A 309 23.46 10.92 -18.01
C ALA A 309 22.55 10.95 -19.26
N THR A 310 22.92 10.21 -20.30
CA THR A 310 22.20 10.22 -21.58
C THR A 310 22.11 8.82 -22.17
N GLY A 311 21.09 8.58 -23.00
CA GLY A 311 20.80 7.24 -23.50
C GLY A 311 20.36 6.33 -22.35
N GLU A 312 20.68 5.04 -22.44
CA GLU A 312 20.28 4.05 -21.43
C GLU A 312 20.75 4.42 -20.01
N ALA A 313 21.88 5.12 -19.85
CA ALA A 313 22.35 5.55 -18.53
C ALA A 313 21.45 6.59 -17.84
N GLY A 314 20.55 7.24 -18.57
CA GLY A 314 19.67 8.29 -18.06
C GLY A 314 18.25 7.83 -17.81
N GLU A 315 17.98 6.53 -17.88
CA GLU A 315 16.66 5.93 -17.66
C GLU A 315 16.50 5.49 -16.20
N ASP A 316 15.25 5.32 -15.75
CA ASP A 316 14.92 5.06 -14.34
C ASP A 316 15.42 3.69 -13.83
N ASP A 317 15.63 2.73 -14.72
CA ASP A 317 16.19 1.40 -14.41
C ASP A 317 17.68 1.44 -14.04
N GLU A 318 18.33 2.61 -14.17
CA GLU A 318 19.69 2.87 -13.72
C GLU A 318 19.78 3.58 -12.37
N ILE A 319 18.65 3.74 -11.65
CA ILE A 319 18.62 4.26 -10.28
C ILE A 319 19.02 3.13 -9.31
N HIS A 320 20.31 3.10 -8.92
CA HIS A 320 20.86 2.05 -8.05
C HIS A 320 21.33 2.59 -6.69
N ALA A 321 21.46 1.71 -5.70
CA ALA A 321 22.14 1.96 -4.42
C ALA A 321 21.79 3.32 -3.79
N CYS A 322 20.53 3.44 -3.37
CA CYS A 322 19.97 4.71 -2.97
C CYS A 322 20.10 4.98 -1.48
N ASP A 323 20.25 6.24 -1.11
CA ASP A 323 20.20 6.74 0.27
C ASP A 323 19.18 7.88 0.35
N VAL A 324 18.30 7.81 1.35
CA VAL A 324 17.24 8.80 1.55
C VAL A 324 17.23 9.31 2.98
N GLN A 325 17.24 10.63 3.13
CA GLN A 325 17.38 11.31 4.43
C GLN A 325 16.50 12.57 4.48
N TYR A 326 16.01 12.93 5.67
CA TYR A 326 15.33 14.20 5.90
C TYR A 326 16.19 15.08 6.81
N VAL A 327 16.66 16.20 6.28
CA VAL A 327 17.57 17.12 6.97
C VAL A 327 17.09 18.55 6.77
N ASP A 328 16.92 19.29 7.86
CA ASP A 328 16.59 20.73 7.85
C ASP A 328 15.41 21.14 6.95
N GLY A 329 14.36 20.32 6.89
CA GLY A 329 13.16 20.64 6.10
C GLY A 329 13.19 20.12 4.66
N VAL A 330 14.25 19.43 4.26
CA VAL A 330 14.45 18.93 2.91
C VAL A 330 14.63 17.41 2.94
N PHE A 331 13.96 16.72 2.03
CA PHE A 331 14.20 15.32 1.73
C PHE A 331 15.32 15.24 0.68
N HIS A 332 16.34 14.44 0.97
CA HIS A 332 17.50 14.21 0.12
C HIS A 332 17.45 12.77 -0.38
N LEU A 333 17.56 12.60 -1.70
CA LEU A 333 17.73 11.32 -2.37
C LEU A 333 19.08 11.33 -3.08
N TYR A 334 19.97 10.44 -2.69
CA TYR A 334 21.17 10.11 -3.45
C TYR A 334 20.97 8.77 -4.14
N TRP A 335 21.44 8.65 -5.37
CA TRP A 335 21.43 7.39 -6.12
C TRP A 335 22.72 7.26 -6.91
N SER A 336 23.06 6.05 -7.28
CA SER A 336 24.21 5.69 -8.11
C SER A 336 23.76 5.25 -9.50
N ILE A 337 24.60 5.52 -10.48
CA ILE A 337 24.58 4.90 -11.81
C ILE A 337 25.87 4.11 -11.94
N ASN A 338 25.82 2.85 -12.36
CA ASN A 338 27.02 1.99 -12.45
C ASN A 338 27.13 1.23 -13.78
N ARG A 339 27.08 1.96 -14.89
CA ARG A 339 27.19 1.42 -16.25
C ARG A 339 28.63 1.30 -16.73
N LYS A 340 29.25 0.19 -16.31
CA LYS A 340 30.66 -0.16 -16.60
C LYS A 340 30.94 -0.34 -18.09
N ASP A 341 29.95 -0.78 -18.86
CA ASP A 341 30.02 -1.05 -20.30
C ASP A 341 30.20 0.24 -21.13
N ILE A 342 29.64 1.36 -20.67
CA ILE A 342 29.75 2.68 -21.31
C ILE A 342 30.56 3.69 -20.49
N GLY A 343 31.15 3.24 -19.37
CA GLY A 343 32.06 4.05 -18.55
C GLY A 343 31.37 5.14 -17.74
N VAL A 344 30.08 5.00 -17.45
CA VAL A 344 29.32 5.93 -16.62
C VAL A 344 29.27 5.39 -15.19
N ARG A 345 29.84 6.12 -14.24
CA ARG A 345 29.79 5.76 -12.83
C ARG A 345 29.74 7.00 -11.95
N HIS A 346 28.54 7.40 -11.57
CA HIS A 346 28.32 8.66 -10.88
C HIS A 346 27.22 8.55 -9.85
N ILE A 347 27.20 9.52 -8.94
CA ILE A 347 26.16 9.71 -7.94
C ILE A 347 25.37 10.96 -8.32
N GLY A 348 24.04 10.88 -8.32
CA GLY A 348 23.14 12.01 -8.43
C GLY A 348 22.62 12.49 -7.07
N HIS A 349 22.01 13.67 -7.03
CA HIS A 349 21.36 14.20 -5.82
C HIS A 349 20.07 14.96 -6.14
N ALA A 350 18.95 14.43 -5.66
CA ALA A 350 17.61 14.97 -5.88
C ALA A 350 16.96 15.32 -4.55
N THR A 351 16.03 16.28 -4.58
CA THR A 351 15.40 16.81 -3.38
C THR A 351 13.95 17.15 -3.52
N ASN A 352 13.29 17.26 -2.37
CA ASN A 352 11.89 17.56 -2.24
C ASN A 352 11.64 18.23 -0.86
N THR A 353 10.62 19.07 -0.74
CA THR A 353 10.20 19.72 0.52
C THR A 353 8.72 19.51 0.86
N SER A 354 7.97 18.84 -0.01
CA SER A 354 6.51 18.67 0.09
C SER A 354 6.10 17.43 0.88
N GLY A 355 6.98 16.43 1.00
CA GLY A 355 6.72 15.17 1.71
C GLY A 355 7.45 14.00 1.08
N PRO A 356 7.64 12.88 1.80
CA PRO A 356 8.50 11.78 1.35
C PRO A 356 8.03 11.08 0.07
N LEU A 357 6.72 11.05 -0.20
CA LEU A 357 6.12 10.48 -1.42
C LEU A 357 5.81 11.52 -2.52
N ALA A 358 6.20 12.79 -2.33
CA ALA A 358 6.08 13.78 -3.39
C ALA A 358 7.27 13.68 -4.38
N PRO A 359 7.16 14.25 -5.59
CA PRO A 359 8.22 14.17 -6.57
C PRO A 359 9.53 14.82 -6.11
N TYR A 360 10.64 14.11 -6.27
CA TYR A 360 12.01 14.61 -6.09
C TYR A 360 12.50 15.22 -7.40
N THR A 361 13.35 16.24 -7.28
CA THR A 361 13.95 16.91 -8.43
C THR A 361 15.44 17.11 -8.18
N GLU A 362 16.26 16.76 -9.16
CA GLU A 362 17.70 17.07 -9.16
C GLU A 362 17.91 18.57 -9.44
N PRO A 363 18.43 19.36 -8.47
CA PRO A 363 18.54 20.80 -8.66
C PRO A 363 19.67 21.19 -9.63
N ILE A 364 20.67 20.31 -9.80
CA ILE A 364 21.81 20.51 -10.69
C ILE A 364 21.83 19.39 -11.73
N THR A 365 21.24 19.63 -12.89
CA THR A 365 21.13 18.60 -13.94
C THR A 365 22.30 18.60 -14.92
N SER A 366 23.25 19.53 -14.82
CA SER A 366 24.35 19.69 -15.79
C SER A 366 25.62 18.91 -15.46
N THR A 367 25.75 18.41 -14.23
CA THR A 367 26.88 17.61 -13.75
C THR A 367 26.41 16.68 -12.65
N TRP A 368 27.04 15.52 -12.56
CA TRP A 368 26.81 14.60 -11.45
C TRP A 368 27.20 15.23 -10.12
N PHE A 369 26.60 14.72 -9.04
CA PHE A 369 27.00 15.06 -7.68
C PHE A 369 28.42 14.55 -7.43
N ALA A 370 28.64 13.23 -7.44
CA ALA A 370 29.96 12.59 -7.19
C ALA A 370 30.34 11.59 -8.29
N ASP A 371 31.64 11.30 -8.46
CA ASP A 371 32.15 10.46 -9.57
C ASP A 371 32.37 8.99 -9.15
N TYR A 372 31.43 8.44 -8.36
CA TYR A 372 31.57 7.18 -7.61
C TYR A 372 30.20 6.48 -7.46
N ILE A 373 30.08 5.51 -6.53
CA ILE A 373 28.81 4.85 -6.17
C ILE A 373 28.61 4.83 -4.65
N ASP A 374 27.46 4.31 -4.23
CA ASP A 374 27.07 3.96 -2.87
C ASP A 374 27.20 5.14 -1.91
N ALA A 375 26.43 6.18 -2.22
CA ALA A 375 26.32 7.34 -1.35
C ALA A 375 25.66 6.96 -0.02
N HIS A 376 26.18 7.53 1.06
CA HIS A 376 25.50 7.56 2.34
C HIS A 376 25.75 8.90 3.03
N LEU A 377 24.68 9.54 3.49
CA LEU A 377 24.73 10.76 4.27
C LEU A 377 24.47 10.46 5.76
N PHE A 378 25.41 10.86 6.61
CA PHE A 378 25.27 10.79 8.06
C PHE A 378 25.38 12.19 8.67
N ILE A 379 24.42 12.56 9.52
CA ILE A 379 24.47 13.81 10.31
C ILE A 379 24.90 13.47 11.74
N ASP A 380 26.03 14.01 12.19
CA ASP A 380 26.49 13.81 13.57
C ASP A 380 25.76 14.73 14.55
N ASP A 381 25.90 14.47 15.86
CA ASP A 381 25.23 15.21 16.93
C ASP A 381 25.61 16.71 16.97
N ASP A 382 26.74 17.09 16.36
CA ASP A 382 27.17 18.48 16.22
C ASP A 382 26.56 19.19 15.00
N GLY A 383 25.73 18.49 14.23
CA GLY A 383 25.06 18.96 13.03
C GLY A 383 25.95 18.93 11.78
N ILE A 384 27.19 18.43 11.86
CA ILE A 384 28.07 18.31 10.70
C ILE A 384 27.65 17.09 9.86
N PRO A 385 27.34 17.28 8.57
CA PRO A 385 27.11 16.16 7.67
C PRO A 385 28.42 15.50 7.23
N TYR A 386 28.38 14.20 7.05
CA TYR A 386 29.46 13.38 6.51
C TYR A 386 28.94 12.55 5.35
N PHE A 387 29.67 12.57 4.25
CA PHE A 387 29.33 11.87 3.01
C PHE A 387 30.29 10.71 2.79
N TYR A 388 29.74 9.51 2.66
CA TYR A 388 30.48 8.28 2.41
C TYR A 388 30.18 7.78 1.00
N THR A 389 31.19 7.19 0.35
CA THR A 389 31.10 6.69 -1.02
C THR A 389 32.05 5.52 -1.24
N VAL A 390 31.90 4.81 -2.35
CA VAL A 390 32.78 3.72 -2.77
C VAL A 390 33.58 4.09 -4.01
N LYS A 391 34.89 3.92 -3.92
CA LYS A 391 35.85 4.25 -4.99
C LYS A 391 36.70 3.05 -5.39
N PHE A 392 37.40 3.19 -6.51
CA PHE A 392 38.05 2.07 -7.21
C PHE A 392 39.59 2.15 -7.39
N PRO A 393 40.38 2.71 -6.45
CA PRO A 393 41.83 2.73 -6.64
C PRO A 393 42.48 1.33 -6.50
N ASP A 394 41.86 0.41 -5.76
CA ASP A 394 42.37 -0.95 -5.52
C ASP A 394 41.24 -1.93 -5.14
N GLY A 395 40.31 -2.17 -6.07
CA GLY A 395 39.01 -2.79 -5.76
C GLY A 395 38.02 -1.78 -5.19
N ASN A 396 36.90 -2.23 -4.61
CA ASN A 396 35.92 -1.32 -4.01
C ASN A 396 36.39 -0.92 -2.61
N MET A 397 36.43 0.39 -2.35
CA MET A 397 36.97 0.97 -1.14
C MET A 397 36.03 2.06 -0.62
N SER A 398 35.68 2.01 0.67
CA SER A 398 34.92 3.08 1.30
C SER A 398 35.79 4.31 1.59
N PHE A 399 35.24 5.47 1.24
CA PHE A 399 35.78 6.79 1.50
C PHE A 399 34.77 7.63 2.28
N GLY A 400 35.23 8.65 2.97
CA GLY A 400 34.38 9.61 3.65
C GLY A 400 34.96 11.02 3.68
N GLN A 401 34.09 12.01 3.69
CA GLN A 401 34.46 13.42 3.84
C GLN A 401 33.36 14.20 4.56
N ALA A 402 33.74 15.31 5.19
CA ALA A 402 32.77 16.23 5.78
C ALA A 402 31.99 16.98 4.68
N MET A 403 30.88 17.59 5.05
CA MET A 403 30.15 18.54 4.21
C MET A 403 29.84 19.80 5.03
N SER A 404 29.62 20.94 4.37
CA SER A 404 29.08 22.12 5.05
C SER A 404 27.57 22.06 5.19
N ASP A 405 26.93 21.30 4.31
CA ASP A 405 25.50 21.09 4.15
C ASP A 405 25.33 19.83 3.27
N PRO A 406 24.14 19.22 3.17
CA PRO A 406 23.93 18.03 2.35
C PRO A 406 24.18 18.20 0.84
N TRP A 407 24.63 19.36 0.36
CA TRP A 407 24.90 19.66 -1.05
C TRP A 407 26.39 19.86 -1.33
N THR A 408 27.15 20.26 -0.31
CA THR A 408 28.47 20.84 -0.48
C THR A 408 29.49 20.04 0.31
N ARG A 409 30.19 19.16 -0.39
CA ARG A 409 31.29 18.38 0.18
C ARG A 409 32.47 19.29 0.52
N THR A 410 33.05 19.10 1.69
CA THR A 410 34.15 19.90 2.23
C THR A 410 35.25 19.04 2.82
N GLY A 411 36.42 19.65 3.04
CA GLY A 411 37.55 18.94 3.63
C GLY A 411 38.27 18.03 2.63
N VAL A 412 38.99 17.05 3.18
CA VAL A 412 39.76 16.07 2.41
C VAL A 412 38.97 14.79 2.33
N ASP A 413 38.89 14.23 1.13
CA ASP A 413 38.32 12.91 0.88
C ASP A 413 39.25 11.82 1.43
N GLN A 414 38.81 11.12 2.47
CA GLN A 414 39.64 10.19 3.24
C GLN A 414 39.29 8.75 2.89
N TRP A 415 40.32 7.96 2.61
CA TRP A 415 40.19 6.51 2.59
C TRP A 415 39.90 5.99 4.00
N LEU A 416 38.88 5.14 4.12
CA LEU A 416 38.44 4.56 5.37
C LEU A 416 38.70 3.05 5.42
N LEU A 417 38.18 2.31 4.45
CA LEU A 417 38.19 0.84 4.46
C LEU A 417 38.49 0.25 3.07
N LEU A 418 38.97 -1.00 3.11
CA LEU A 418 39.19 -1.90 1.97
C LEU A 418 39.03 -3.32 2.51
N ALA A 419 38.59 -4.28 1.68
CA ALA A 419 38.52 -5.69 2.05
C ALA A 419 39.90 -6.22 2.53
N ALA A 420 39.93 -6.92 3.67
CA ALA A 420 41.18 -7.45 4.22
C ALA A 420 41.54 -8.78 3.55
N ASP A 421 42.74 -8.83 2.95
CA ASP A 421 43.22 -10.01 2.25
C ASP A 421 43.34 -11.23 3.16
N GLY A 422 42.90 -12.39 2.67
CA GLY A 422 42.99 -13.66 3.41
C GLY A 422 41.96 -13.79 4.53
N THR A 423 40.95 -12.93 4.55
CA THR A 423 39.81 -12.99 5.47
C THR A 423 38.54 -13.40 4.73
N TRP A 424 37.39 -13.42 5.43
CA TRP A 424 36.09 -13.67 4.82
C TRP A 424 35.71 -12.60 3.77
N GLU A 425 36.28 -11.38 3.88
CA GLU A 425 35.98 -10.26 2.98
C GLU A 425 36.54 -10.44 1.56
N THR A 426 37.42 -11.42 1.37
CA THR A 426 38.00 -11.79 0.07
C THR A 426 37.79 -13.28 -0.22
N ALA A 427 36.75 -13.90 0.37
CA ALA A 427 36.49 -15.33 0.27
C ALA A 427 36.24 -15.79 -1.17
N ASP A 428 35.69 -14.91 -2.01
CA ASP A 428 35.46 -15.15 -3.43
C ASP A 428 36.62 -14.68 -4.34
N GLY A 429 37.70 -14.19 -3.75
CA GLY A 429 38.88 -13.67 -4.45
C GLY A 429 38.74 -12.24 -4.98
N THR A 430 37.60 -11.57 -4.75
CA THR A 430 37.43 -10.14 -5.02
C THR A 430 37.91 -9.30 -3.82
N ARG A 431 38.20 -8.03 -4.08
CA ARG A 431 38.46 -7.02 -3.03
C ARG A 431 37.34 -6.01 -3.08
N ILE A 432 36.19 -6.39 -2.55
CA ILE A 432 34.99 -5.56 -2.52
C ILE A 432 34.71 -5.16 -1.08
N ASN A 433 34.63 -3.85 -0.85
CA ASN A 433 34.13 -3.22 0.35
C ASN A 433 33.23 -2.07 -0.11
N GLU A 434 31.92 -2.25 0.04
CA GLU A 434 30.91 -1.37 -0.57
C GLU A 434 29.69 -1.15 0.32
N GLY A 435 28.75 -0.31 -0.11
CA GLY A 435 27.56 0.05 0.68
C GLY A 435 27.85 0.55 2.11
N PRO A 436 28.67 1.61 2.29
CA PRO A 436 28.99 2.11 3.63
C PRO A 436 27.75 2.72 4.29
N GLU A 437 27.33 2.19 5.43
CA GLU A 437 26.22 2.72 6.23
C GLU A 437 26.74 3.08 7.63
N VAL A 438 26.72 4.36 7.97
CA VAL A 438 27.31 4.87 9.22
C VAL A 438 26.22 5.26 10.21
N ILE A 439 26.29 4.65 11.40
CA ILE A 439 25.44 5.00 12.52
C ILE A 439 26.27 5.39 13.73
N LYS A 440 25.68 6.23 14.59
CA LYS A 440 26.24 6.53 15.90
C LYS A 440 25.42 5.83 16.98
N TYR A 441 26.11 5.09 17.84
CA TYR A 441 25.49 4.41 18.98
C TYR A 441 26.39 4.48 20.21
N ARG A 442 25.84 4.97 21.33
CA ARG A 442 26.55 5.11 22.62
C ARG A 442 27.92 5.81 22.48
N ASN A 443 27.95 6.95 21.78
CA ASN A 443 29.14 7.78 21.53
C ASN A 443 30.27 7.08 20.75
N LYS A 444 29.94 6.06 19.97
CA LYS A 444 30.83 5.44 18.99
C LYS A 444 30.16 5.41 17.63
N TYR A 445 30.98 5.32 16.60
CA TYR A 445 30.56 5.28 15.21
C TYR A 445 30.76 3.85 14.71
N TYR A 446 29.77 3.35 13.99
CA TYR A 446 29.80 2.02 13.39
C TYR A 446 29.54 2.19 11.91
N MET A 447 30.43 1.68 11.08
CA MET A 447 30.20 1.58 9.64
C MET A 447 29.87 0.12 9.33
N LEU A 448 28.64 -0.14 8.93
CA LEU A 448 28.31 -1.37 8.22
C LEU A 448 28.78 -1.24 6.78
N TYR A 449 29.18 -2.36 6.18
CA TYR A 449 29.62 -2.43 4.80
C TYR A 449 29.40 -3.85 4.28
N ALA A 450 29.24 -4.01 2.98
CA ALA A 450 29.23 -5.32 2.34
C ALA A 450 30.62 -5.68 1.77
N ALA A 451 30.93 -6.97 1.75
CA ALA A 451 32.15 -7.50 1.12
C ALA A 451 31.86 -8.75 0.28
N ASN A 452 32.81 -9.09 -0.61
CA ASN A 452 32.65 -10.05 -1.72
C ASN A 452 31.69 -9.52 -2.81
N ALA A 453 31.56 -10.23 -3.94
CA ALA A 453 30.68 -9.82 -5.04
C ALA A 453 29.22 -10.20 -4.80
N THR A 454 28.28 -9.38 -5.27
CA THR A 454 26.83 -9.60 -5.12
C THR A 454 26.31 -10.90 -5.73
N TRP A 455 26.99 -11.44 -6.76
CA TRP A 455 26.68 -12.75 -7.34
C TRP A 455 27.33 -13.93 -6.61
N SER A 456 28.13 -13.67 -5.57
CA SER A 456 28.80 -14.68 -4.76
C SER A 456 27.96 -15.03 -3.54
N PRO A 457 27.85 -16.32 -3.16
CA PRO A 457 27.24 -16.70 -1.89
C PRO A 457 28.05 -16.23 -0.66
N SER A 458 29.23 -15.63 -0.88
CA SER A 458 30.04 -15.02 0.18
C SER A 458 29.68 -13.56 0.45
N TYR A 459 28.77 -12.96 -0.33
CA TYR A 459 28.30 -11.59 -0.08
C TYR A 459 27.73 -11.49 1.32
N ALA A 460 28.35 -10.66 2.15
CA ALA A 460 27.99 -10.55 3.56
C ALA A 460 28.34 -9.17 4.13
N VAL A 461 27.64 -8.80 5.19
CA VAL A 461 27.80 -7.52 5.87
C VAL A 461 28.80 -7.64 7.01
N GLY A 462 29.80 -6.76 7.00
CA GLY A 462 30.72 -6.52 8.10
C GLY A 462 30.34 -5.25 8.87
N CYS A 463 31.00 -5.03 9.99
CA CYS A 463 30.88 -3.81 10.78
C CYS A 463 32.25 -3.43 11.32
N VAL A 464 32.57 -2.15 11.34
CA VAL A 464 33.78 -1.60 11.97
C VAL A 464 33.41 -0.49 12.93
N GLU A 465 34.08 -0.47 14.08
CA GLU A 465 33.89 0.56 15.09
C GLU A 465 34.94 1.69 14.92
N SER A 466 34.56 2.92 15.27
CA SER A 466 35.46 4.07 15.31
C SER A 466 35.09 5.06 16.43
N THR A 467 36.06 5.86 16.86
CA THR A 467 35.87 6.96 17.81
C THR A 467 35.46 8.28 17.14
N GLY A 468 35.40 8.33 15.81
CA GLY A 468 34.99 9.52 15.05
C GLY A 468 34.45 9.17 13.67
N PRO A 469 33.66 10.07 13.05
CA PRO A 469 32.96 9.79 11.81
C PRO A 469 33.90 9.48 10.63
N LEU A 470 35.14 9.98 10.63
CA LEU A 470 36.13 9.70 9.58
C LEU A 470 37.35 8.88 10.09
N ALA A 471 37.24 8.28 11.27
CA ALA A 471 38.36 7.60 11.93
C ALA A 471 38.37 6.08 11.77
N PHE A 472 37.52 5.51 10.90
CA PHE A 472 37.48 4.08 10.60
C PHE A 472 38.81 3.58 10.01
N ARG A 473 39.30 2.42 10.49
CA ARG A 473 40.51 1.77 9.98
C ARG A 473 40.29 0.26 9.85
N GLY A 474 40.98 -0.34 8.89
CA GLY A 474 40.93 -1.81 8.70
C GLY A 474 41.43 -2.63 9.90
N SER A 475 42.23 -2.03 10.80
CA SER A 475 42.67 -2.67 12.05
C SER A 475 41.57 -2.83 13.09
N ASP A 476 40.46 -2.11 12.93
CA ASP A 476 39.39 -1.98 13.93
C ASP A 476 38.17 -2.85 13.56
N LYS A 477 38.30 -3.64 12.49
CA LYS A 477 37.30 -4.61 12.00
C LYS A 477 37.15 -5.83 12.90
#